data_AF-U3TV77-F1
#
_entry.id   AF-U3TV77-F1
#
_cell.length_a   1.000
_cell.length_b   1.000
_cell.length_c   1.000
_cell.angle_alpha   90.00
_cell.angle_beta   90.00
_cell.angle_gamma   90.00
#
_symmetry.space_group_name_H-M   'P 1'
#
loop_
_entity.id
_entity.type
_entity.pdbx_description
1 polymer ?
#
loop_
_entity_poly.entity_id
_entity_poly.type
_entity_poly.pdbx_seq_one_letter_code
_entity_poly.pdbx_strand_id
1 'polypeptide(L)' 'MGDVLSGIIAALLGQQATLFDAACAGCVAHGAAADAADAVARQRGTRGMLATDLFALLWQFVNPEMIQQ' A
#
# COMPACT_ATOMS: atom_id res chain seq x y z
N MET A 1 -1.40 5.26 -7.20
CA MET A 1 -1.42 4.34 -8.36
C MET A 1 -2.74 3.60 -8.30
N GLY A 2 -3.61 3.75 -9.30
CA GLY A 2 -5.02 3.38 -9.15
C GLY A 2 -5.26 1.87 -9.11
N ASP A 3 -4.57 1.12 -9.96
CA ASP A 3 -4.60 -0.34 -10.04
C ASP A 3 -4.22 -1.03 -8.71
N VAL A 4 -3.10 -0.60 -8.10
CA VAL A 4 -2.66 -1.13 -6.80
C VAL A 4 -3.66 -0.79 -5.70
N LEU A 5 -4.11 0.46 -5.61
CA LEU A 5 -5.08 0.89 -4.59
C LEU A 5 -6.38 0.09 -4.69
N SER A 6 -6.94 -0.05 -5.90
CA SER A 6 -8.17 -0.81 -6.11
C SER A 6 -8.01 -2.28 -5.74
N GLY A 7 -6.84 -2.88 -6.02
CA GLY A 7 -6.52 -4.25 -5.59
C GLY A 7 -6.49 -4.42 -4.08
N ILE A 8 -5.89 -3.47 -3.36
CA ILE A 8 -5.85 -3.47 -1.88
C ILE A 8 -7.27 -3.38 -1.31
N ILE A 9 -8.07 -2.42 -1.79
CA ILE A 9 -9.45 -2.23 -1.33
C ILE A 9 -10.28 -3.48 -1.59
N ALA A 10 -10.17 -4.08 -2.79
CA ALA A 10 -10.86 -5.32 -3.14
C ALA A 10 -10.46 -6.49 -2.23
N ALA A 11 -9.17 -6.62 -1.89
CA ALA A 11 -8.69 -7.66 -0.98
C ALA A 11 -9.22 -7.49 0.45
N LEU A 12 -9.32 -6.25 0.95
CA LEU A 12 -9.89 -5.96 2.26
C LEU A 12 -11.41 -6.21 2.30
N LEU A 13 -12.12 -5.87 1.21
CA LEU A 13 -13.53 -6.24 1.04
C LEU A 13 -13.73 -7.76 1.03
N GLY A 14 -12.84 -8.50 0.35
CA GLY A 14 -12.85 -9.97 0.36
C GLY A 14 -12.69 -10.57 1.77
N GLN A 15 -12.02 -9.83 2.67
CA GLN A 15 -11.83 -10.17 4.08
C GLN A 15 -12.95 -9.65 4.99
N GLN A 16 -14.10 -9.24 4.44
CA GLN A 16 -15.28 -8.77 5.18
C GLN A 16 -15.14 -7.41 5.87
N ALA A 17 -14.16 -6.58 5.48
CA ALA A 17 -14.16 -5.18 5.90
C ALA A 17 -15.35 -4.43 5.26
N THR A 18 -15.88 -3.41 5.94
CA THR A 18 -16.88 -2.53 5.34
C THR A 18 -16.25 -1.74 4.18
N LEU A 19 -17.06 -1.27 3.23
CA LEU A 19 -16.54 -0.48 2.10
C LEU A 19 -15.77 0.76 2.56
N PHE A 20 -16.27 1.43 3.59
CA PHE A 20 -15.62 2.62 4.14
C PHE A 20 -14.30 2.26 4.81
N ASP A 21 -14.27 1.23 5.68
CA ASP A 21 -13.05 0.80 6.37
C ASP A 21 -12.00 0.29 5.37
N ALA A 22 -12.41 -0.48 4.36
CA ALA A 22 -11.53 -0.96 3.31
C ALA A 22 -10.92 0.19 2.50
N ALA A 23 -11.72 1.21 2.16
CA ALA A 23 -11.25 2.40 1.47
C ALA A 23 -10.26 3.20 2.34
N CYS A 24 -10.58 3.41 3.62
CA CYS A 24 -9.71 4.10 4.56
C CYS A 24 -8.39 3.36 4.77
N ALA A 25 -8.44 2.09 5.18
CA ALA A 25 -7.25 1.27 5.42
C ALA A 25 -6.43 1.08 4.14
N GLY A 26 -7.09 0.87 3.00
CA GLY A 26 -6.42 0.74 1.70
C GLY A 26 -5.67 2.01 1.29
N CYS A 27 -6.28 3.19 1.46
CA CYS A 27 -5.61 4.47 1.20
C CYS A 27 -4.42 4.70 2.13
N VAL A 28 -4.55 4.39 3.43
CA VAL A 28 -3.47 4.54 4.42
C VAL A 28 -2.30 3.62 4.09
N ALA A 29 -2.55 2.31 3.89
CA ALA A 29 -1.52 1.34 3.55
C ALA A 29 -0.85 1.66 2.20
N HIS A 30 -1.63 2.08 1.20
CA HIS A 30 -1.09 2.49 -0.09
C HIS A 30 -0.17 3.71 0.02
N GLY A 31 -0.57 4.73 0.78
CA GLY A 31 0.23 5.93 1.02
C GLY A 31 1.52 5.61 1.77
N ALA A 32 1.44 4.83 2.85
CA ALA A 32 2.60 4.41 3.63
C ALA A 32 3.61 3.60 2.80
N ALA A 33 3.12 2.71 1.92
CA ALA A 33 3.98 1.98 0.98
C ALA A 33 4.64 2.91 -0.05
N ALA A 34 3.94 3.95 -0.51
CA ALA A 34 4.50 4.96 -1.41
C ALA A 34 5.61 5.78 -0.73
N ASP A 35 5.39 6.18 0.53
CA ASP A 35 6.38 6.89 1.33
C ASP A 35 7.60 6.02 1.65
N ALA A 36 7.41 4.73 1.94
CA ALA A 36 8.51 3.79 2.12
C ALA A 36 9.32 3.57 0.83
N ALA A 37 8.66 3.61 -0.32
CA ALA A 37 9.29 3.56 -1.63
C ALA A 37 10.10 4.84 -1.96
N ASP A 38 10.07 5.87 -1.11
CA ASP A 38 10.89 7.07 -1.28
C ASP A 38 12.39 6.74 -1.30
N ALA A 39 12.83 5.65 -0.63
CA ALA A 39 14.21 5.17 -0.75
C ALA A 39 14.59 4.81 -2.20
N VAL A 40 13.66 4.26 -2.97
CA VAL A 40 13.81 3.99 -4.41
C VAL A 40 13.77 5.31 -5.18
N ALA A 41 12.85 6.21 -4.83
CA ALA A 41 12.72 7.51 -5.46
C ALA A 41 13.96 8.41 -5.28
N ARG A 42 14.67 8.31 -4.15
CA ARG A 42 15.95 9.01 -3.92
C ARG A 42 17.06 8.56 -4.87
N GLN A 43 16.99 7.33 -5.40
CA GLN A 43 17.99 6.79 -6.32
C GLN A 43 17.57 6.96 -7.80
N ARG A 44 16.27 6.92 -8.08
CA ARG A 44 15.73 6.83 -9.45
C ARG A 44 14.82 8.00 -9.86
N GLY A 45 14.56 8.93 -8.94
CA GLY A 45 13.60 10.00 -9.08
C GLY A 45 12.18 9.58 -8.70
N THR A 46 11.35 10.57 -8.35
CA THR A 46 9.92 10.36 -8.01
C THR A 46 9.04 10.15 -9.24
N ARG A 47 9.48 10.66 -10.39
CA ARG A 47 8.80 10.47 -11.68
C ARG A 47 9.16 9.09 -12.24
N GLY A 48 8.16 8.26 -12.47
CA GLY A 48 8.35 6.89 -13.01
C GLY A 48 8.37 5.79 -11.97
N MET A 49 8.06 6.09 -10.70
CA MET A 49 7.77 5.07 -9.68
C MET A 49 6.73 4.08 -10.22
N LEU A 50 7.02 2.78 -10.08
CA LEU A 50 6.21 1.69 -10.59
C LEU A 50 5.27 1.14 -9.53
N ALA A 51 4.14 0.57 -9.97
CA ALA A 51 3.22 -0.17 -9.10
C ALA A 51 3.93 -1.26 -8.29
N THR A 52 4.91 -1.90 -8.91
CA THR A 52 5.74 -2.95 -8.31
C THR A 52 6.67 -2.43 -7.22
N ASP A 53 7.09 -1.16 -7.28
CA ASP A 53 7.95 -0.55 -6.24
C ASP A 53 7.17 -0.45 -4.91
N LEU A 54 5.88 -0.15 -4.99
CA LEU A 54 4.99 -0.15 -3.83
C LEU A 54 4.61 -1.55 -3.37
N PHE A 55 4.27 -2.43 -4.32
CA PHE A 55 3.85 -3.79 -4.00
C PHE A 55 4.93 -4.56 -3.21
N ALA A 56 6.21 -4.31 -3.52
CA ALA A 56 7.34 -4.88 -2.80
C ALA A 56 7.41 -4.51 -1.30
N LEU A 57 6.77 -3.40 -0.90
CA LEU A 57 6.82 -2.86 0.46
C LEU A 57 5.47 -2.93 1.19
N LEU A 58 4.37 -3.18 0.46
CA LEU A 58 3.01 -3.15 0.99
C LEU A 58 2.81 -4.09 2.20
N TRP A 59 3.45 -5.26 2.20
CA TRP A 59 3.33 -6.26 3.27
C TRP A 59 3.69 -5.71 4.66
N GLN A 60 4.52 -4.66 4.74
CA GLN A 60 4.91 -4.03 6.01
C GLN A 60 3.74 -3.29 6.68
N PHE A 61 2.74 -2.87 5.90
CA PHE A 61 1.66 -1.99 6.34
C PHE A 61 0.29 -2.67 6.43
N VAL A 62 0.18 -3.92 5.98
CA VAL A 62 -1.08 -4.69 6.00
C VAL A 62 -1.04 -5.87 6.98
N ASN A 63 0.15 -6.22 7.47
CA ASN A 63 0.37 -7.33 8.39
C ASN A 63 0.45 -6.82 9.85
N PRO A 64 -0.55 -7.08 10.71
CA PRO A 64 -0.55 -6.58 12.09
C PRO A 64 0.60 -7.13 12.94
N GLU A 65 1.10 -8.33 12.64
CA GLU A 65 2.25 -8.95 13.31
C GLU A 65 3.56 -8.16 13.15
N MET A 66 3.66 -7.31 12.13
CA MET A 66 4.83 -6.46 11.89
C MET A 66 4.88 -5.24 12.82
N ILE A 67 3.74 -4.84 13.38
CA ILE A 67 3.62 -3.66 14.27
C ILE A 67 3.93 -4.03 15.73
N GLN A 68 3.94 -5.33 16.05
CA GLN A 68 4.13 -5.83 17.42
C GLN A 68 5.59 -6.21 17.75
N GLN A 69 6.54 -5.91 16.87
CA GLN A 69 7.99 -6.05 17.11
C GLN A 69 8.64 -4.69 17.35
#